data_AF-A0A0A2JGH9-F1
#
_entry.id   AF-A0A0A2JGH9-F1
#
_cell.length_a   1.000
_cell.length_b   1.000
_cell.length_c   1.000
_cell.angle_alpha   90.00
_cell.angle_beta   90.00
_cell.angle_gamma   90.00
#
_symmetry.space_group_name_H-M   'P 1'
#
loop_
_entity.id
_entity.type
_entity.pdbx_description
1 polymer ?
#
loop_
_entity_poly.entity_id
_entity_poly.type
_entity_poly.pdbx_seq_one_letter_code
_entity_poly.pdbx_strand_id
1 'polypeptide(L)'
;MPSHQCHQNISDFNLIAFDQTTRLRADLSSGNLEGIRSTLSELRYSLNDETLQAKAVPLLREALVLKATINASYQTLEVFLAHGWDINAPVDSNTPAALTFSFYDFKLTQWFLAYEADPNRRCYEHTDQPPLSVALEKAPFAIIDLLLDHGASLQHGQVIHYPAMRELDDRLEVLQYLLDCQHPLNDITYQNCGDEYYFHMYSSIGTPLHYAAGKELLDSVTFLVQHGASIEIREPLG
;
A
#
# COMPACT_ATOMS: atom_id res chain seq x y z
N MET A 1 -3.26 -42.56 24.99
CA MET A 1 -2.09 -41.71 24.68
C MET A 1 -2.22 -41.22 23.23
N PRO A 2 -2.74 -40.01 22.98
CA PRO A 2 -2.86 -39.41 21.66
C PRO A 2 -1.88 -38.24 21.41
N SER A 3 -1.05 -37.87 22.39
CA SER A 3 -0.22 -36.66 22.33
C SER A 3 0.96 -36.75 21.34
N HIS A 4 1.51 -37.94 21.10
CA HIS A 4 2.65 -38.11 20.20
C HIS A 4 2.31 -37.93 18.71
N GLN A 5 1.12 -38.35 18.27
CA GLN A 5 0.69 -38.21 16.87
C GLN A 5 0.36 -36.75 16.51
N CYS A 6 -0.20 -35.99 17.45
CA CYS A 6 -0.54 -34.58 17.22
C CYS A 6 0.72 -33.71 17.06
N HIS A 7 1.76 -33.93 17.88
CA HIS A 7 3.03 -33.22 17.76
C HIS A 7 3.82 -33.58 16.49
N GLN A 8 3.76 -34.82 16.01
CA GLN A 8 4.37 -35.22 14.74
C GLN A 8 3.69 -34.57 13.54
N ASN A 9 2.35 -34.57 13.49
CA ASN A 9 1.60 -33.92 12.40
C ASN A 9 1.86 -32.41 12.31
N ILE A 10 2.01 -31.71 13.43
CA ILE A 10 2.34 -30.27 13.44
C ILE A 10 3.79 -30.03 12.97
N SER A 11 4.71 -30.92 13.34
CA SER A 11 6.13 -30.80 12.97
C SER A 11 6.36 -31.09 11.49
N ASP A 12 5.73 -32.13 10.96
CA ASP A 12 5.77 -32.51 9.54
C ASP A 12 5.07 -31.46 8.67
N PHE A 13 3.97 -30.87 9.16
CA PHE A 13 3.30 -29.75 8.50
C PHE A 13 4.19 -28.51 8.38
N ASN A 14 4.85 -28.13 9.49
CA ASN A 14 5.79 -27.01 9.47
C ASN A 14 6.96 -27.25 8.53
N LEU A 15 7.42 -28.51 8.40
CA LEU A 15 8.48 -28.88 7.47
C LEU A 15 8.03 -28.79 6.01
N ILE A 16 6.84 -29.30 5.67
CA ILE A 16 6.30 -29.27 4.29
C ILE A 16 6.00 -27.84 3.86
N ALA A 17 5.35 -27.06 4.72
CA ALA A 17 5.07 -25.65 4.43
C ALA A 17 6.37 -24.85 4.28
N PHE A 18 7.40 -25.14 5.09
CA PHE A 18 8.71 -24.48 4.98
C PHE A 18 9.45 -24.85 3.70
N ASP A 19 9.47 -26.14 3.31
CA ASP A 19 10.11 -26.61 2.09
C ASP A 19 9.43 -26.05 0.83
N GLN A 20 8.09 -26.09 0.79
CA GLN A 20 7.30 -25.50 -0.30
C GLN A 20 7.49 -23.98 -0.39
N THR A 21 7.52 -23.28 0.74
CA THR A 21 7.82 -21.83 0.75
C THR A 21 9.23 -21.54 0.24
N THR A 22 10.20 -22.40 0.55
CA THR A 22 11.59 -22.25 0.10
C THR A 22 11.72 -22.51 -1.40
N ARG A 23 11.11 -23.59 -1.91
CA ARG A 23 11.05 -23.90 -3.36
C ARG A 23 10.34 -22.79 -4.12
N LEU A 24 9.18 -22.33 -3.63
CA LEU A 24 8.43 -21.26 -4.27
C LEU A 24 9.20 -19.93 -4.30
N ARG A 25 9.95 -19.60 -3.23
CA ARG A 25 10.85 -18.43 -3.25
C ARG A 25 11.95 -18.54 -4.30
N ALA A 26 12.53 -19.73 -4.47
CA ALA A 26 13.55 -19.97 -5.49
C ALA A 26 12.96 -19.86 -6.91
N ASP A 27 11.77 -20.43 -7.11
CA ASP A 27 11.06 -20.38 -8.39
C ASP A 27 10.62 -18.95 -8.74
N LEU A 28 10.14 -18.17 -7.76
CA LEU A 28 9.84 -16.75 -7.92
C LEU A 28 11.09 -15.93 -8.27
N SER A 29 12.21 -16.21 -7.61
CA SER A 29 13.46 -15.48 -7.84
C SER A 29 14.09 -15.81 -9.21
N SER A 30 13.83 -17.01 -9.73
CA SER A 30 14.33 -17.47 -11.03
C SER A 30 13.33 -17.30 -12.17
N GLY A 31 12.08 -16.89 -11.88
CA GLY A 31 11.01 -16.81 -12.87
C GLY A 31 10.53 -18.18 -13.37
N ASN A 32 10.73 -19.25 -12.61
CA ASN A 32 10.33 -20.61 -12.97
C ASN A 32 8.80 -20.78 -12.86
N LEU A 33 8.07 -20.43 -13.92
CA LEU A 33 6.60 -20.43 -13.94
C LEU A 33 5.99 -21.81 -13.69
N GLU A 34 6.62 -22.89 -14.18
CA GLU A 34 6.14 -24.26 -13.97
C GLU A 34 6.36 -24.71 -12.52
N GLY A 35 7.48 -24.32 -11.90
CA GLY A 35 7.72 -24.54 -10.46
C GLY A 35 6.74 -23.79 -9.56
N ILE A 36 6.42 -22.53 -9.91
CA ILE A 36 5.38 -21.75 -9.23
C ILE A 36 4.02 -22.44 -9.35
N ARG A 37 3.63 -22.86 -10.56
CA ARG A 37 2.37 -23.58 -10.82
C ARG A 37 2.27 -24.88 -10.05
N SER A 38 3.31 -25.72 -10.11
CA SER A 38 3.37 -26.98 -9.38
C SER A 38 3.19 -26.74 -7.89
N THR A 39 3.96 -25.81 -7.32
CA THR A 39 3.94 -25.54 -5.88
C THR A 39 2.60 -24.96 -5.43
N LEU A 40 1.97 -24.06 -6.20
CA LEU A 40 0.62 -23.56 -5.89
C LEU A 40 -0.44 -24.68 -5.95
N SER A 41 -0.32 -25.61 -6.90
CA SER A 41 -1.22 -26.77 -7.00
C SER A 41 -1.03 -27.77 -5.84
N GLU A 42 0.22 -27.98 -5.42
CA GLU A 42 0.59 -28.84 -4.30
C GLU A 42 0.16 -28.23 -2.96
N LEU A 43 0.33 -26.91 -2.77
CA LEU A 43 -0.17 -26.18 -1.60
C LEU A 43 -1.68 -26.33 -1.45
N ARG A 44 -2.41 -26.25 -2.57
CA ARG A 44 -3.85 -26.49 -2.57
C ARG A 44 -4.20 -27.92 -2.14
N TYR A 45 -3.43 -28.92 -2.57
CA TYR A 45 -3.69 -30.33 -2.26
C TYR A 45 -3.23 -30.74 -0.85
N SER A 46 -2.12 -30.19 -0.35
CA SER A 46 -1.51 -30.57 0.93
C SER A 46 -2.26 -30.07 2.16
N LEU A 47 -3.09 -29.04 2.00
CA LEU A 47 -3.93 -28.49 3.06
C LEU A 47 -5.26 -29.27 3.09
N ASN A 48 -5.25 -30.45 3.73
CA ASN A 48 -6.42 -31.33 3.87
C ASN A 48 -7.48 -30.82 4.87
N ASP A 49 -7.18 -29.77 5.62
CA ASP A 49 -8.10 -29.12 6.55
C ASP A 49 -8.66 -27.87 5.87
N GLU A 50 -9.96 -27.87 5.57
CA GLU A 50 -10.66 -26.78 4.89
C GLU A 50 -10.48 -25.42 5.60
N THR A 51 -10.38 -25.42 6.94
CA THR A 51 -10.23 -24.18 7.71
C THR A 51 -8.81 -23.62 7.69
N LEU A 52 -7.81 -24.50 7.65
CA LEU A 52 -6.41 -24.11 7.44
C LEU A 52 -6.14 -23.73 5.98
N GLN A 53 -6.74 -24.44 5.04
CA GLN A 53 -6.65 -24.14 3.61
C GLN A 53 -7.23 -22.75 3.32
N ALA A 54 -8.38 -22.43 3.90
CA ALA A 54 -9.03 -21.13 3.76
C ALA A 54 -8.21 -19.96 4.32
N LYS A 55 -7.26 -20.20 5.24
CA LYS A 55 -6.44 -19.15 5.86
C LYS A 55 -5.00 -19.10 5.34
N ALA A 56 -4.36 -20.25 5.14
CA ALA A 56 -2.94 -20.32 4.80
C ALA A 56 -2.67 -20.06 3.31
N VAL A 57 -3.56 -20.52 2.40
CA VAL A 57 -3.36 -20.32 0.96
C VAL A 57 -3.45 -18.85 0.55
N PRO A 58 -4.44 -18.06 1.03
CA PRO A 58 -4.51 -16.62 0.71
C PRO A 58 -3.28 -15.86 1.23
N LEU A 59 -2.94 -16.03 2.51
CA LEU A 59 -1.78 -15.36 3.12
C LEU A 59 -0.45 -15.66 2.40
N LEU A 60 -0.26 -16.92 1.98
CA LEU A 60 0.91 -17.28 1.17
C LEU A 60 0.83 -16.64 -0.22
N ARG A 61 -0.32 -16.71 -0.91
CA ARG A 61 -0.50 -16.09 -2.23
C ARG A 61 -0.20 -14.59 -2.20
N GLU A 62 -0.73 -13.89 -1.21
CA GLU A 62 -0.61 -12.44 -1.04
C GLU A 62 0.85 -12.02 -0.77
N ALA A 63 1.54 -12.70 0.15
CA ALA A 63 2.95 -12.45 0.43
C ALA A 63 3.85 -12.67 -0.80
N LEU A 64 3.49 -13.59 -1.69
CA LEU A 64 4.24 -13.89 -2.91
C LEU A 64 3.97 -12.89 -4.03
N VAL A 65 2.74 -12.40 -4.16
CA VAL A 65 2.40 -11.29 -5.05
C VAL A 65 3.22 -10.05 -4.69
N LEU A 66 3.32 -9.73 -3.39
CA LEU A 66 4.13 -8.61 -2.94
C LEU A 66 5.60 -8.79 -3.33
N LYS A 67 6.15 -10.00 -3.17
CA LYS A 67 7.54 -10.30 -3.59
C LYS A 67 7.74 -10.16 -5.10
N ALA A 68 6.79 -10.65 -5.91
CA ALA A 68 6.82 -10.53 -7.36
C ALA A 68 6.74 -9.05 -7.80
N THR A 69 5.95 -8.24 -7.08
CA THR A 69 5.82 -6.80 -7.29
C THR A 69 7.14 -6.09 -6.99
N ILE A 70 7.74 -6.31 -5.82
CA ILE A 70 9.02 -5.69 -5.43
C ILE A 70 10.15 -6.05 -6.41
N ASN A 71 10.09 -7.26 -6.98
CA ASN A 71 11.08 -7.73 -7.95
C ASN A 71 10.74 -7.35 -9.42
N ALA A 72 9.66 -6.61 -9.67
CA ALA A 72 9.14 -6.31 -11.01
C ALA A 72 9.05 -7.56 -11.92
N SER A 73 8.62 -8.70 -11.35
CA SER A 73 8.54 -9.99 -12.04
C SER A 73 7.23 -10.10 -12.83
N TYR A 74 7.15 -9.41 -13.97
CA TYR A 74 5.94 -9.34 -14.81
C TYR A 74 5.35 -10.71 -15.14
N GLN A 75 6.15 -11.68 -15.57
CA GLN A 75 5.67 -13.01 -15.94
C GLN A 75 5.04 -13.75 -14.75
N THR A 76 5.58 -13.53 -13.56
CA THR A 76 5.04 -14.10 -12.31
C THR A 76 3.70 -13.43 -11.96
N LEU A 77 3.61 -12.10 -12.07
CA LEU A 77 2.36 -11.37 -11.83
C LEU A 77 1.27 -11.79 -12.84
N GLU A 78 1.63 -11.99 -14.11
CA GLU A 78 0.73 -12.52 -15.14
C GLU A 78 0.24 -13.94 -14.79
N VAL A 79 1.11 -14.80 -14.26
CA VAL A 79 0.67 -16.12 -13.77
C VAL A 79 -0.29 -15.97 -12.59
N PHE A 80 -0.06 -15.06 -11.65
CA PHE A 80 -1.01 -14.84 -10.54
C PHE A 80 -2.36 -14.35 -11.04
N LEU A 81 -2.39 -13.37 -11.95
CA LEU A 81 -3.63 -12.89 -12.57
C LEU A 81 -4.37 -14.02 -13.29
N ALA A 82 -3.67 -14.85 -14.07
CA ALA A 82 -4.25 -15.99 -14.76
C ALA A 82 -4.85 -17.06 -13.81
N HIS A 83 -4.44 -17.07 -12.54
CA HIS A 83 -4.98 -17.95 -11.49
C HIS A 83 -5.90 -17.21 -10.50
N GLY A 84 -6.49 -16.10 -10.94
CA GLY A 84 -7.55 -15.37 -10.24
C GLY A 84 -7.07 -14.61 -9.01
N TRP A 85 -5.83 -14.11 -9.02
CA TRP A 85 -5.45 -13.06 -8.08
C TRP A 85 -6.23 -11.79 -8.40
N ASP A 86 -6.91 -11.24 -7.39
CA ASP A 86 -7.55 -9.93 -7.47
C ASP A 86 -6.50 -8.84 -7.24
N ILE A 87 -6.20 -8.07 -8.29
CA ILE A 87 -5.19 -7.00 -8.29
C ILE A 87 -5.52 -5.89 -7.28
N ASN A 88 -6.80 -5.75 -6.91
CA ASN A 88 -7.32 -4.73 -5.99
C ASN A 88 -7.51 -5.25 -4.56
N ALA A 89 -7.30 -6.54 -4.34
CA ALA A 89 -7.32 -7.10 -3.01
C ALA A 89 -6.12 -6.60 -2.20
N PRO A 90 -6.31 -6.24 -0.92
CA PRO A 90 -5.18 -5.98 -0.04
C PRO A 90 -4.32 -7.24 0.10
N VAL A 91 -3.02 -7.05 0.35
CA VAL A 91 -2.11 -8.16 0.63
C VAL A 91 -2.45 -8.80 1.98
N ASP A 92 -2.85 -8.04 2.98
CA ASP A 92 -3.43 -8.57 4.22
C ASP A 92 -4.21 -7.46 4.93
N SER A 93 -4.70 -7.71 6.16
CA SER A 93 -5.47 -6.72 6.92
C SER A 93 -4.73 -5.41 7.20
N ASN A 94 -3.40 -5.40 7.11
CA ASN A 94 -2.54 -4.24 7.39
C ASN A 94 -1.66 -3.85 6.20
N THR A 95 -1.83 -4.50 5.05
CA THR A 95 -0.99 -4.30 3.87
C THR A 95 -1.88 -4.02 2.67
N PRO A 96 -1.79 -2.82 2.06
CA PRO A 96 -2.64 -2.42 0.95
C PRO A 96 -2.42 -3.29 -0.29
N ALA A 97 -3.24 -3.06 -1.31
CA ALA A 97 -3.10 -3.72 -2.61
C ALA A 97 -1.70 -3.49 -3.19
N ALA A 98 -1.22 -4.48 -3.96
CA ALA A 98 0.17 -4.51 -4.43
C ALA A 98 0.57 -3.27 -5.29
N LEU A 99 -0.39 -2.57 -5.88
CA LEU A 99 -0.18 -1.30 -6.61
C LEU A 99 0.73 -0.32 -5.84
N THR A 100 0.53 -0.12 -4.53
CA THR A 100 1.31 0.87 -3.76
C THR A 100 2.80 0.54 -3.67
N PHE A 101 3.18 -0.72 -3.88
CA PHE A 101 4.57 -1.18 -3.85
C PHE A 101 5.26 -1.03 -5.21
N SER A 102 4.51 -0.65 -6.26
CA SER A 102 5.06 -0.40 -7.59
C SER A 102 5.61 1.01 -7.77
N PHE A 103 5.30 1.94 -6.86
CA PHE A 103 5.49 3.39 -7.05
C PHE A 103 6.93 3.89 -7.20
N TYR A 104 7.94 3.02 -7.08
CA TYR A 104 9.33 3.35 -7.37
C TYR A 104 9.76 2.93 -8.78
N ASP A 105 8.87 2.26 -9.53
CA ASP A 105 9.08 1.84 -10.91
C ASP A 105 7.87 2.26 -11.76
N PHE A 106 8.08 3.30 -12.56
CA PHE A 106 7.05 3.86 -13.46
C PHE A 106 6.43 2.81 -14.38
N LYS A 107 7.23 1.90 -14.94
CA LYS A 107 6.73 0.87 -15.86
C LYS A 107 5.88 -0.16 -15.12
N LEU A 108 6.27 -0.50 -13.90
CA LEU A 108 5.51 -1.42 -13.08
C LEU A 108 4.18 -0.79 -12.64
N THR A 109 4.18 0.47 -12.18
CA THR A 109 2.92 1.17 -11.86
C THR A 109 2.01 1.27 -13.07
N GLN A 110 2.56 1.62 -14.24
CA GLN A 110 1.82 1.65 -15.49
C GLN A 110 1.23 0.28 -15.84
N TRP A 111 1.99 -0.80 -15.61
CA TRP A 111 1.50 -2.17 -15.80
C TRP A 111 0.34 -2.48 -14.86
N PHE A 112 0.43 -2.15 -13.58
CA PHE A 112 -0.68 -2.37 -12.63
C PHE A 112 -1.96 -1.65 -13.08
N LEU A 113 -1.84 -0.39 -13.48
CA LEU A 113 -2.97 0.42 -13.95
C LEU A 113 -3.55 -0.12 -15.27
N ALA A 114 -2.71 -0.63 -16.17
CA ALA A 114 -3.15 -1.28 -17.40
C ALA A 114 -3.93 -2.58 -17.16
N TYR A 115 -3.75 -3.23 -16.01
CA TYR A 115 -4.50 -4.39 -15.55
C TYR A 115 -5.62 -4.03 -14.56
N GLU A 116 -6.14 -2.81 -14.63
CA GLU A 116 -7.32 -2.34 -13.86
C GLU A 116 -7.10 -2.30 -12.34
N ALA A 117 -5.85 -2.08 -11.89
CA ALA A 117 -5.61 -1.66 -10.51
C ALA A 117 -6.30 -0.31 -10.25
N ASP A 118 -7.17 -0.26 -9.25
CA ASP A 118 -7.99 0.89 -8.88
C ASP A 118 -7.16 1.86 -8.01
N PRO A 119 -6.81 3.05 -8.53
CA PRO A 119 -6.04 4.03 -7.78
C PRO A 119 -6.83 4.69 -6.63
N ASN A 120 -8.15 4.45 -6.54
CA ASN A 120 -9.04 4.96 -5.50
C ASN A 120 -9.39 3.91 -4.43
N ARG A 121 -8.92 2.66 -4.58
CA ARG A 121 -9.20 1.60 -3.61
C ARG A 121 -8.52 1.90 -2.28
N ARG A 122 -9.28 2.09 -1.20
CA ARG A 122 -8.71 2.39 0.13
C ARG A 122 -7.66 1.38 0.55
N CYS A 123 -6.52 1.88 1.02
CA CYS A 123 -5.39 1.08 1.49
C CYS A 123 -5.69 0.34 2.79
N TYR A 124 -6.52 0.93 3.66
CA TYR A 124 -6.91 0.37 4.95
C TYR A 124 -8.42 0.49 5.15
N GLU A 125 -9.01 -0.46 5.88
CA GLU A 125 -10.48 -0.55 6.05
C GLU A 125 -11.08 0.67 6.79
N HIS A 126 -10.28 1.37 7.58
CA HIS A 126 -10.73 2.45 8.47
C HIS A 126 -9.98 3.77 8.28
N THR A 127 -9.30 3.95 7.14
CA THR A 127 -8.70 5.25 6.82
C THR A 127 -9.10 5.69 5.43
N ASP A 128 -9.40 6.97 5.30
CA ASP A 128 -9.52 7.63 4.00
C ASP A 128 -8.13 7.83 3.38
N GLN A 129 -7.48 6.73 2.98
CA GLN A 129 -6.14 6.72 2.40
C GLN A 129 -6.11 5.83 1.13
N PRO A 130 -6.43 6.36 -0.06
CA PRO A 130 -6.23 5.66 -1.34
C PRO A 130 -4.74 5.59 -1.74
N PRO A 131 -4.39 4.78 -2.77
CA PRO A 131 -3.05 4.68 -3.33
C PRO A 131 -2.40 6.04 -3.63
N LEU A 132 -3.19 7.02 -4.10
CA LEU A 132 -2.70 8.37 -4.36
C LEU A 132 -2.10 9.04 -3.10
N SER A 133 -2.65 8.83 -1.91
CA SER A 133 -2.09 9.34 -0.65
C SER A 133 -0.69 8.82 -0.38
N VAL A 134 -0.46 7.53 -0.62
CA VAL A 134 0.86 6.91 -0.46
C VAL A 134 1.84 7.47 -1.51
N ALA A 135 1.37 7.70 -2.73
CA ALA A 135 2.18 8.29 -3.79
C ALA A 135 2.57 9.75 -3.47
N LEU A 136 1.63 10.55 -2.96
CA LEU A 136 1.86 11.93 -2.53
C LEU A 136 2.92 12.02 -1.43
N GLU A 137 3.00 11.04 -0.53
CA GLU A 137 4.03 10.99 0.50
C GLU A 137 5.40 10.48 -0.03
N LYS A 138 5.41 9.46 -0.90
CA LYS A 138 6.62 8.63 -1.11
C LYS A 138 7.05 8.39 -2.56
N ALA A 139 6.21 8.69 -3.54
CA ALA A 139 6.47 8.38 -4.95
C ALA A 139 6.84 9.62 -5.74
N PRO A 140 7.79 9.57 -6.70
CA PRO A 140 8.12 10.71 -7.57
C PRO A 140 6.89 11.33 -8.24
N PHE A 141 6.94 12.63 -8.55
CA PHE A 141 5.80 13.34 -9.16
C PHE A 141 5.27 12.68 -10.44
N ALA A 142 6.13 12.08 -11.26
CA ALA A 142 5.71 11.32 -12.44
C ALA A 142 4.75 10.15 -12.13
N ILE A 143 4.82 9.55 -10.94
CA ILE A 143 3.89 8.49 -10.50
C ILE A 143 2.57 9.10 -10.03
N ILE A 144 2.61 10.26 -9.38
CA ILE A 144 1.42 11.02 -9.00
C ILE A 144 0.64 11.38 -10.27
N ASP A 145 1.31 11.96 -11.27
CA ASP A 145 0.72 12.26 -12.58
C ASP A 145 0.12 11.01 -13.23
N LEU A 146 0.87 9.91 -13.26
CA LEU A 146 0.40 8.65 -13.85
C LEU A 146 -0.89 8.13 -13.17
N LEU A 147 -0.99 8.21 -11.85
CA LEU A 147 -2.19 7.81 -11.11
C LEU A 147 -3.37 8.73 -11.42
N LEU A 148 -3.14 10.04 -11.49
CA LEU A 148 -4.17 11.04 -11.84
C LEU A 148 -4.69 10.83 -13.26
N ASP A 149 -3.80 10.55 -14.22
CA ASP A 149 -4.16 10.18 -15.60
C ASP A 149 -5.03 8.92 -15.68
N HIS A 150 -4.94 8.04 -14.68
CA HIS A 150 -5.76 6.83 -14.55
C HIS A 150 -6.95 7.00 -13.58
N GLY A 151 -7.35 8.24 -13.30
CA GLY A 151 -8.58 8.55 -12.57
C GLY A 151 -8.45 8.51 -11.06
N ALA A 152 -7.24 8.62 -10.50
CA ALA A 152 -7.07 8.85 -9.07
C ALA A 152 -7.76 10.16 -8.65
N SER A 153 -8.52 10.11 -7.57
CA SER A 153 -9.31 11.24 -7.07
C SER A 153 -8.52 12.05 -6.05
N LEU A 154 -8.56 13.38 -6.22
CA LEU A 154 -8.03 14.34 -5.26
C LEU A 154 -9.07 14.72 -4.17
N GLN A 155 -10.27 14.14 -4.19
CA GLN A 155 -11.33 14.50 -3.23
C GLN A 155 -11.21 13.78 -1.87
N HIS A 156 -10.36 12.78 -1.79
CA HIS A 156 -10.16 11.91 -0.62
C HIS A 156 -8.66 11.74 -0.38
N GLY A 157 -8.24 11.33 0.81
CA GLY A 157 -6.85 10.92 0.99
C GLY A 157 -5.89 11.93 1.62
N GLN A 158 -6.39 12.94 2.34
CA GLN A 158 -5.54 13.94 3.02
C GLN A 158 -4.49 14.55 2.06
N VAL A 159 -4.95 14.90 0.87
CA VAL A 159 -4.15 15.11 -0.35
C VAL A 159 -3.05 16.16 -0.17
N ILE A 160 -3.27 17.19 0.65
CA ILE A 160 -2.30 18.26 0.89
C ILE A 160 -1.40 18.00 2.10
N HIS A 161 -1.82 17.15 3.05
CA HIS A 161 -1.05 16.85 4.26
C HIS A 161 0.17 16.00 3.94
N TYR A 162 0.02 14.96 3.10
CA TYR A 162 1.13 14.07 2.73
C TYR A 162 2.28 14.80 2.00
N PRO A 163 2.03 15.65 0.98
CA PRO A 163 3.08 16.45 0.35
C PRO A 163 3.74 17.46 1.27
N ALA A 164 3.06 17.95 2.30
CA ALA A 164 3.64 18.88 3.26
C ALA A 164 4.71 18.22 4.16
N MET A 165 4.55 16.93 4.49
CA MET A 165 5.56 16.12 5.21
C MET A 165 6.47 15.28 4.30
N ARG A 166 6.27 15.34 2.98
CA ARG A 166 7.04 14.58 1.99
C ARG A 166 8.51 14.99 2.04
N GLU A 167 9.40 14.00 2.09
CA GLU A 167 10.86 14.17 2.22
C GLU A 167 11.64 14.23 0.88
N LEU A 168 10.94 14.14 -0.25
CA LEU A 168 11.51 14.13 -1.60
C LEU A 168 11.70 15.54 -2.18
N ASP A 169 12.70 15.73 -3.05
CA ASP A 169 13.10 17.05 -3.58
C ASP A 169 12.01 17.75 -4.42
N ASP A 170 11.10 16.99 -5.02
CA ASP A 170 9.97 17.47 -5.81
C ASP A 170 8.77 17.95 -4.96
N ARG A 171 8.89 17.98 -3.61
CA ARG A 171 7.75 18.31 -2.72
C ARG A 171 7.09 19.66 -3.02
N LEU A 172 7.86 20.68 -3.39
CA LEU A 172 7.32 22.01 -3.69
C LEU A 172 6.56 22.03 -5.02
N GLU A 173 6.99 21.21 -5.99
CA GLU A 173 6.28 21.02 -7.25
C GLU A 173 4.94 20.35 -7.01
N VAL A 174 4.91 19.28 -6.20
CA VAL A 174 3.67 18.59 -5.81
C VAL A 174 2.74 19.53 -5.03
N LEU A 175 3.27 20.29 -4.07
CA LEU A 175 2.48 21.27 -3.31
C LEU A 175 1.89 22.35 -4.22
N GLN A 176 2.69 22.91 -5.13
CA GLN A 176 2.21 23.90 -6.10
C GLN A 176 1.09 23.33 -6.97
N TYR A 177 1.26 22.12 -7.51
CA TYR A 177 0.25 21.45 -8.32
C TYR A 177 -1.09 21.31 -7.57
N LEU A 178 -1.07 20.93 -6.30
CA LEU A 178 -2.29 20.78 -5.50
C LEU A 178 -2.96 22.11 -5.15
N LEU A 179 -2.19 23.17 -4.96
CA LEU A 179 -2.70 24.53 -4.79
C LEU A 179 -3.38 25.05 -6.05
N ASP A 180 -2.80 24.76 -7.22
CA ASP A 180 -3.41 25.09 -8.51
C ASP A 180 -4.74 24.33 -8.69
N CYS A 181 -4.85 23.14 -8.09
CA CYS A 181 -6.10 22.37 -7.97
C CYS A 181 -7.06 22.85 -6.85
N GLN A 182 -6.78 23.99 -6.21
CA GLN A 182 -7.62 24.63 -5.18
C GLN A 182 -7.86 23.81 -3.90
N HIS A 183 -6.88 23.00 -3.46
CA HIS A 183 -7.00 22.26 -2.20
C HIS A 183 -6.89 23.16 -0.97
N PRO A 184 -7.68 22.88 0.09
CA PRO A 184 -7.66 23.69 1.31
C PRO A 184 -6.35 23.50 2.09
N LEU A 185 -5.67 24.61 2.39
CA LEU A 185 -4.38 24.63 3.09
C LEU A 185 -4.46 24.54 4.63
N ASN A 186 -5.66 24.72 5.18
CA ASN A 186 -5.86 24.97 6.61
C ASN A 186 -6.71 23.90 7.30
N ASP A 187 -7.12 22.87 6.56
CA ASP A 187 -7.89 21.77 7.13
C ASP A 187 -6.99 20.92 8.03
N ILE A 188 -7.53 20.48 9.16
CA ILE A 188 -6.88 19.49 10.02
C ILE A 188 -7.10 18.11 9.40
N THR A 189 -6.13 17.21 9.50
CA THR A 189 -6.26 15.83 8.99
C THR A 189 -7.54 15.18 9.53
N TYR A 190 -8.29 14.50 8.65
CA TYR A 190 -9.55 13.83 8.94
C TYR A 190 -10.70 14.75 9.39
N GLN A 191 -10.55 16.08 9.38
CA GLN A 191 -11.60 17.02 9.83
C GLN A 191 -12.97 16.77 9.18
N ASN A 192 -12.97 16.27 7.93
CA ASN A 192 -14.18 15.99 7.15
C ASN A 192 -14.53 14.48 7.08
N CYS A 193 -13.84 13.61 7.83
CA CYS A 193 -13.95 12.14 7.74
C CYS A 193 -14.81 11.51 8.86
N GLY A 194 -15.63 12.30 9.55
CA GLY A 194 -16.59 11.79 10.54
C GLY A 194 -15.92 11.04 11.70
N ASP A 195 -16.28 9.77 11.89
CA ASP A 195 -15.76 8.94 13.00
C ASP A 195 -14.23 8.76 12.95
N GLU A 196 -13.61 8.83 11.76
CA GLU A 196 -12.14 8.77 11.62
C GLU A 196 -11.45 9.94 12.33
N TYR A 197 -12.08 11.13 12.35
CA TYR A 197 -11.55 12.27 13.09
C TYR A 197 -11.38 11.93 14.57
N TYR A 198 -12.40 11.36 15.21
CA TYR A 198 -12.37 11.02 16.64
C TYR A 198 -11.41 9.86 16.94
N PHE A 199 -11.29 8.91 16.02
CA PHE A 199 -10.31 7.82 16.14
C PHE A 199 -8.87 8.36 16.14
N HIS A 200 -8.59 9.36 15.29
CA HIS A 200 -7.25 9.94 15.14
C HIS A 200 -7.00 11.21 15.98
N MET A 201 -8.01 11.79 16.64
CA MET A 201 -7.88 13.03 17.43
C MET A 201 -6.88 12.93 18.58
N TYR A 202 -6.65 11.72 19.10
CA TYR A 202 -5.64 11.45 20.14
C TYR A 202 -4.26 11.10 19.57
N SER A 203 -4.13 11.05 18.24
CA SER A 203 -2.85 11.03 17.52
C SER A 203 -2.49 12.46 17.10
N SER A 204 -1.21 12.72 16.80
CA SER A 204 -0.77 14.02 16.27
C SER A 204 -1.37 14.26 14.88
N ILE A 205 -2.56 14.87 14.84
CA ILE A 205 -3.22 15.38 13.63
C ILE A 205 -3.14 16.90 13.61
N GLY A 206 -3.01 17.48 12.43
CA GLY A 206 -2.86 18.92 12.30
C GLY A 206 -3.10 19.41 10.89
N THR A 207 -2.80 20.68 10.65
CA THR A 207 -2.80 21.26 9.30
C THR A 207 -1.54 20.82 8.54
N PRO A 208 -1.50 20.96 7.20
CA PRO A 208 -0.27 20.76 6.41
C PRO A 208 0.95 21.47 7.00
N LEU A 209 0.75 22.66 7.58
CA LEU A 209 1.82 23.41 8.23
C LEU A 209 2.37 22.70 9.48
N HIS A 210 1.53 22.06 10.29
CA HIS A 210 1.99 21.26 11.43
C HIS A 210 2.86 20.09 10.97
N TYR A 211 2.46 19.39 9.91
CA TYR A 211 3.22 18.28 9.34
C TYR A 211 4.58 18.72 8.79
N ALA A 212 4.63 19.82 8.03
CA ALA A 212 5.88 20.38 7.53
C ALA A 212 6.82 20.81 8.67
N ALA A 213 6.27 21.47 9.71
CA ALA A 213 7.04 21.89 10.87
C ALA A 213 7.56 20.70 11.69
N GLY A 214 6.73 19.68 11.92
CA GLY A 214 7.11 18.46 12.64
C GLY A 214 8.18 17.61 11.91
N LYS A 215 8.31 17.79 10.59
CA LYS A 215 9.36 17.20 9.76
C LYS A 215 10.58 18.10 9.58
N GLU A 216 10.59 19.29 10.18
CA GLU A 216 11.67 20.29 10.07
C GLU A 216 11.94 20.72 8.61
N LEU A 217 10.91 20.68 7.76
CA LEU A 217 11.00 21.04 6.34
C LEU A 217 10.79 22.54 6.15
N LEU A 218 11.86 23.32 6.35
CA LEU A 218 11.80 24.79 6.32
C LEU A 218 11.30 25.36 4.98
N ASP A 219 11.63 24.71 3.87
CA ASP A 219 11.17 25.08 2.53
C ASP A 219 9.65 24.88 2.38
N SER A 220 9.12 23.72 2.78
CA SER A 220 7.67 23.46 2.84
C SER A 220 6.96 24.43 3.78
N VAL A 221 7.50 24.69 4.98
CA VAL A 221 6.93 25.66 5.93
C VAL A 221 6.86 27.05 5.30
N THR A 222 7.96 27.51 4.69
CA THR A 222 8.03 28.82 4.04
C THR A 222 7.04 28.91 2.89
N PHE A 223 7.00 27.88 2.05
CA PHE A 223 6.08 27.78 0.91
C PHE A 223 4.62 27.86 1.37
N LEU A 224 4.22 27.06 2.35
CA LEU A 224 2.85 27.02 2.86
C LEU A 224 2.43 28.38 3.45
N VAL A 225 3.28 29.02 4.26
CA VAL A 225 3.00 30.34 4.84
C VAL A 225 2.87 31.42 3.75
N GLN A 226 3.73 31.40 2.73
CA GLN A 226 3.64 32.32 1.60
C GLN A 226 2.34 32.16 0.81
N HIS A 227 1.76 30.97 0.80
CA HIS A 227 0.49 30.66 0.13
C HIS A 227 -0.74 30.75 1.06
N GLY A 228 -0.58 31.28 2.28
CA GLY A 228 -1.70 31.59 3.17
C GLY A 228 -2.08 30.49 4.16
N ALA A 229 -1.18 29.52 4.42
CA ALA A 229 -1.34 28.63 5.56
C ALA A 229 -1.32 29.44 6.88
N SER A 230 -2.32 29.20 7.73
CA SER A 230 -2.48 29.90 8.99
C SER A 230 -1.57 29.33 10.07
N ILE A 231 -0.80 30.20 10.71
CA ILE A 231 0.03 29.88 11.88
C ILE A 231 -0.78 29.85 13.20
N GLU A 232 -2.03 30.30 13.17
CA GLU A 232 -2.87 30.47 14.36
C GLU A 232 -3.73 29.22 14.66
N ILE A 233 -3.80 28.27 13.72
CA ILE A 233 -4.56 27.04 13.92
C ILE A 233 -3.76 26.15 14.87
N ARG A 234 -4.43 25.64 15.89
CA ARG A 234 -3.85 24.71 16.86
C ARG A 234 -4.26 23.28 16.52
N GLU A 235 -3.36 22.34 16.78
CA GLU A 235 -3.73 20.93 16.75
C GLU A 235 -4.76 20.63 17.85
N PRO A 236 -5.58 19.56 17.71
CA PRO A 236 -6.65 19.25 18.65
C PRO A 236 -6.21 19.04 20.11
N LEU A 237 -4.92 18.74 20.33
CA LEU A 237 -4.35 18.49 21.66
C LEU A 237 -3.75 19.73 22.34
N GLY A 238 -3.71 20.89 21.66
CA GLY A 238 -3.46 22.20 22.28
C GLY A 238 -2.16 22.91 21.88
#